data_AF-A0A8C9I378-F1
#
_entry.id   AF-A0A8C9I378-F1
#
_cell.length_a   1.000
_cell.length_b   1.000
_cell.length_c   1.000
_cell.angle_alpha   90.00
_cell.angle_beta   90.00
_cell.angle_gamma   90.00
#
_symmetry.space_group_name_H-M   'P 1'
#
loop_
_entity.id
_entity.type
_entity.pdbx_description
1 polymer ?
#
loop_
_entity_poly.entity_id
_entity_poly.type
_entity_poly.pdbx_seq_one_letter_code
_entity_poly.pdbx_strand_id
1 'polypeptide(L)' 'MDKLVPIVNKLQKVLSSLLSDESLSLPYIAVIGAQSVGKTSLLESLVGLSFMPKGKIL' A
#
# COMPACT_ATOMS: atom_id res chain seq x y z
N MET A 1 7.19 -4.44 -19.06
CA MET A 1 6.47 -3.82 -17.93
C MET A 1 7.29 -3.81 -16.64
N ASP A 2 8.39 -4.58 -16.57
CA ASP A 2 9.16 -4.84 -15.34
C ASP A 2 9.87 -3.61 -14.76
N LYS A 3 10.08 -2.56 -15.56
CA LYS A 3 10.73 -1.32 -15.12
C LYS A 3 9.76 -0.27 -14.58
N LEU A 4 8.47 -0.33 -14.95
CA LEU A 4 7.51 0.73 -14.63
C LEU A 4 7.19 0.76 -13.14
N VAL A 5 6.85 -0.39 -12.55
CA VAL A 5 6.51 -0.49 -11.12
C VAL A 5 7.67 -0.01 -10.23
N PRO A 6 8.93 -0.45 -10.45
CA PRO A 6 10.06 0.09 -9.69
C PRO A 6 10.27 1.61 -9.83
N ILE A 7 10.03 2.18 -11.01
CA ILE A 7 10.18 3.63 -11.24
C ILE A 7 9.10 4.41 -10.50
N VAL A 8 7.83 4.01 -10.63
CA VAL A 8 6.70 4.65 -9.95
C VAL A 8 6.89 4.58 -8.43
N ASN A 9 7.30 3.42 -7.90
CA ASN A 9 7.56 3.25 -6.47
C ASN A 9 8.70 4.15 -5.96
N LYS A 10 9.73 4.43 -6.77
CA LYS A 10 10.80 5.37 -6.41
C LYS A 10 10.29 6.81 -6.37
N LEU A 11 9.49 7.19 -7.37
CA LEU A 11 8.94 8.54 -7.46
C LEU A 11 8.00 8.82 -6.27
N GLN A 12 7.10 7.88 -5.95
CA GLN A 12 6.20 7.96 -4.80
C GLN A 12 6.97 8.18 -3.50
N LYS A 13 8.03 7.43 -3.25
CA LYS A 13 8.86 7.58 -2.04
C LYS A 13 9.47 8.98 -1.90
N VAL A 14 9.97 9.53 -3.01
CA VAL A 14 10.55 10.88 -3.02
C VAL A 14 9.48 11.93 -2.76
N LEU A 15 8.33 11.83 -3.45
CA LEU A 15 7.20 12.75 -3.30
C LEU A 15 6.63 12.75 -1.88
N SER A 16 6.37 11.58 -1.30
CA SER A 16 5.84 11.46 0.07
C SER A 16 6.80 12.00 1.14
N SER A 17 8.09 12.17 0.83
CA SER A 17 9.09 12.72 1.76
C SER A 17 9.27 14.24 1.65
N LEU A 18 8.92 14.83 0.51
CA LEU A 18 9.22 16.24 0.19
C LEU A 18 7.97 17.13 0.15
N LEU A 19 6.80 16.56 -0.16
CA LEU A 19 5.58 17.32 -0.41
C LEU A 19 4.46 16.81 0.50
N SER A 20 4.05 17.68 1.43
CA SER A 20 2.87 17.47 2.29
C SER A 20 1.56 17.72 1.54
N ASP A 21 1.62 18.55 0.49
CA ASP A 21 0.50 18.94 -0.37
C ASP A 21 0.74 18.40 -1.79
N GLU A 22 0.05 17.30 -2.10
CA GLU A 22 0.17 16.56 -3.35
C GLU A 22 -0.22 17.41 -4.57
N SER A 23 0.77 17.74 -5.41
CA SER A 23 0.54 18.38 -6.73
C SER A 23 0.66 17.40 -7.90
N LEU A 24 1.14 16.17 -7.67
CA LEU A 24 1.39 15.18 -8.72
C LEU A 24 0.72 13.84 -8.42
N SER A 25 -0.29 13.48 -9.22
CA SER A 25 -0.96 12.18 -9.12
C SER A 25 -0.16 11.07 -9.80
N LEU A 26 0.30 10.10 -9.01
CA LEU A 26 0.95 8.89 -9.52
C LEU A 26 -0.02 7.70 -9.49
N PRO A 27 0.16 6.70 -10.38
CA PRO A 27 -0.68 5.51 -10.34
C PRO A 27 -0.37 4.69 -9.08
N TYR A 28 -1.39 4.43 -8.27
CA TYR A 28 -1.34 3.52 -7.14
C TYR A 28 -2.63 2.70 -7.04
N ILE A 29 -2.54 1.56 -6.37
CA ILE A 29 -3.69 0.71 -6.05
C ILE A 29 -3.92 0.81 -4.56
N ALA A 30 -5.13 1.22 -4.16
CA ALA A 30 -5.54 1.30 -2.77
C ALA A 30 -6.60 0.22 -2.48
N VAL A 31 -6.53 -0.38 -1.28
CA VAL A 31 -7.55 -1.30 -0.79
C VAL A 31 -8.47 -0.55 0.17
N ILE A 32 -9.75 -0.43 -0.19
CA ILE A 32 -10.76 0.31 0.56
C ILE A 32 -11.90 -0.63 0.95
N GLY A 33 -12.48 -0.44 2.13
CA GLY A 33 -13.64 -1.22 2.58
C GLY A 33 -13.92 -1.03 4.07
N ALA A 34 -15.08 -1.47 4.54
CA ALA A 34 -15.49 -1.40 5.95
C ALA A 34 -14.59 -2.26 6.87
N GLN A 35 -14.58 -1.99 8.18
CA GLN A 35 -13.87 -2.84 9.14
C GLN A 35 -14.36 -4.30 9.00
N SER A 36 -13.44 -5.27 9.16
CA SER A 36 -13.75 -6.71 9.17
C SER A 36 -14.16 -7.34 7.83
N VAL A 37 -14.11 -6.62 6.69
CA VAL A 37 -14.33 -7.21 5.35
C VAL A 37 -13.13 -8.00 4.79
N GLY A 38 -12.10 -8.24 5.60
CA GLY A 38 -10.95 -9.06 5.20
C GLY A 38 -9.86 -8.34 4.38
N LYS A 39 -9.77 -7.00 4.42
CA LYS A 39 -8.71 -6.23 3.71
C LYS A 39 -7.30 -6.74 4.00
N THR A 40 -7.01 -6.98 5.27
CA THR A 40 -5.72 -7.53 5.72
C THR A 40 -5.51 -8.96 5.22
N SER A 41 -6.50 -9.82 5.36
CA SER A 41 -6.43 -11.21 4.90
C SER A 41 -6.21 -11.31 3.38
N LEU A 42 -6.80 -10.40 2.60
CA LEU A 42 -6.57 -10.31 1.15
C LEU A 42 -5.10 -9.97 0.83
N LEU A 43 -4.54 -8.96 1.50
CA LEU A 43 -3.13 -8.57 1.30
C LEU A 43 -2.16 -9.68 1.72
N GLU A 44 -2.39 -10.32 2.87
CA GLU A 44 -1.58 -11.46 3.32
C GLU A 44 -1.69 -12.66 2.37
N SER A 45 -2.87 -12.92 1.80
CA SER A 45 -3.06 -13.99 0.83
C SER A 45 -2.38 -13.71 -0.51
N LEU A 46 -2.31 -12.45 -0.96
CA LEU A 46 -1.57 -12.08 -2.17
C LEU A 46 -0.07 -12.27 -2.00
N VAL A 47 0.45 -11.93 -0.82
CA VAL A 47 1.89 -12.03 -0.50
C VAL A 47 2.29 -13.46 -0.12
N GLY A 48 1.34 -14.27 0.38
CA GLY A 48 1.61 -15.60 0.91
C GLY A 48 2.33 -15.60 2.26
N LEU A 49 2.31 -14.47 2.97
CA LEU A 49 2.99 -14.26 4.25
C LEU A 49 2.11 -13.43 5.18
N SER A 50 2.13 -13.74 6.47
CA SER A 50 1.52 -12.87 7.48
C SER A 50 2.51 -11.79 7.89
N PHE A 51 2.14 -10.52 7.67
CA PHE A 51 3.05 -9.38 7.88
C PHE A 51 2.37 -8.18 8.54
N MET A 52 1.04 -8.15 8.64
CA MET A 52 0.34 -7.04 9.29
C MET A 52 0.28 -7.23 10.81
N PRO A 53 0.36 -6.14 11.60
CA PRO A 53 0.13 -6.20 13.04
C PRO A 53 -1.24 -6.83 13.34
N LYS A 54 -1.26 -7.89 14.15
CA LYS A 54 -2.50 -8.50 14.64
C LYS A 54 -2.91 -7.77 15.92
N GLY A 55 -4.19 -7.42 16.03
CA GLY A 55 -4.73 -6.85 17.27
C GLY A 55 -4.53 -7.82 18.44
N LYS A 56 -4.25 -7.30 19.63
CA LYS A 56 -4.26 -8.11 20.87
C LYS A 56 -5.69 -8.57 21.13
N ILE A 57 -5.88 -9.87 21.30
CA ILE A 57 -7.01 -10.42 22.02
C ILE A 57 -6.64 -10.23 23.49
N LEU A 58 -7.35 -9.34 24.20
CA LEU A 58 -7.32 -9.29 25.66
C LEU A 58 -8.07 -10.48 26.24
#